data_AF-A0A2M7QAE1-F1
#
_entry.id   AF-A0A2M7QAE1-F1
#
_cell.length_a   1.000
_cell.length_b   1.000
_cell.length_c   1.000
_cell.angle_alpha   90.00
_cell.angle_beta   90.00
_cell.angle_gamma   90.00
#
_symmetry.space_group_name_H-M   'P 1'
#
loop_
_entity.id
_entity.type
_entity.pdbx_description
1 polymer ?
#
loop_
_entity_poly.entity_id
_entity_poly.type
_entity_poly.pdbx_seq_one_letter_code
_entity_poly.pdbx_strand_id
1 'polypeptide(L)'
;MRHRLSPTSLNLFLNCPRCFWLQFNRDVHRPKTFFPSLPGGMVLVIKDYFDRYRSQNELPPEIDGRVRGRLVGDQKLMDRWRNWKTGLEASVVELDATLFGALDDCLVDAGEHLPLDYKTRGFRPERGSGMELYYRNQLDC
;
A
#
# COMPACT_ATOMS: atom_id res chain seq x y z
N MET A 1 11.51 -17.35 11.69
CA MET A 1 10.56 -16.43 11.05
C MET A 1 9.15 -16.83 11.39
N ARG A 2 8.67 -16.32 12.52
CA ARG A 2 7.40 -16.73 13.13
C ARG A 2 6.19 -16.01 12.53
N HIS A 3 6.37 -14.80 11.99
CA HIS A 3 5.26 -13.98 11.50
C HIS A 3 5.61 -13.15 10.24
N ARG A 4 4.71 -13.16 9.25
CA ARG A 4 4.70 -12.22 8.11
C ARG A 4 3.67 -11.14 8.38
N LEU A 5 4.10 -9.88 8.44
CA LEU A 5 3.28 -8.74 8.82
C LEU A 5 3.11 -7.78 7.65
N SER A 6 1.87 -7.47 7.29
CA SER A 6 1.55 -6.45 6.29
C SER A 6 1.17 -5.12 6.94
N PRO A 7 1.15 -4.00 6.21
CA PRO A 7 0.63 -2.73 6.71
C PRO A 7 -0.80 -2.83 7.27
N THR A 8 -1.63 -3.71 6.71
CA THR A 8 -2.98 -3.99 7.24
C THR A 8 -2.93 -4.71 8.58
N SER A 9 -2.04 -5.69 8.74
CA SER A 9 -1.85 -6.40 10.01
C SER A 9 -1.31 -5.46 11.11
N LEU A 10 -0.41 -4.54 10.76
CA LEU A 10 0.10 -3.54 11.69
C LEU A 10 -0.98 -2.53 12.09
N ASN A 11 -1.80 -2.07 11.15
CA ASN A 11 -2.97 -1.25 11.48
C ASN A 11 -3.98 -1.99 12.36
N LEU A 12 -4.15 -3.31 12.18
CA LEU A 12 -4.96 -4.13 13.09
C LEU A 12 -4.39 -4.13 14.51
N PHE A 13 -3.06 -4.22 14.66
CA PHE A 13 -2.41 -4.14 15.97
C PHE A 13 -2.68 -2.78 16.64
N LEU A 14 -2.46 -1.68 15.92
CA LEU A 14 -2.71 -0.33 16.43
C LEU A 14 -4.18 -0.10 16.80
N ASN A 15 -5.10 -0.67 16.03
CA ASN A 15 -6.54 -0.53 16.27
C ASN A 15 -7.06 -1.46 17.39
N CYS A 16 -6.53 -2.68 17.50
CA CYS A 16 -6.94 -3.66 18.51
C CYS A 16 -5.85 -4.74 18.71
N PRO A 17 -4.97 -4.55 19.70
CA PRO A 17 -3.91 -5.51 20.01
C PRO A 17 -4.42 -6.92 20.32
N ARG A 18 -5.59 -7.04 21.00
CA ARG A 18 -6.22 -8.34 21.27
C ARG A 18 -6.65 -9.05 19.99
N CYS A 19 -7.21 -8.32 19.03
CA CYS A 19 -7.66 -8.87 17.76
C CYS A 19 -6.45 -9.36 16.93
N PHE A 20 -5.38 -8.57 16.91
CA PHE A 20 -4.12 -8.95 16.31
C PHE A 20 -3.57 -10.24 16.96
N TRP A 21 -3.50 -10.29 18.28
CA TRP A 21 -2.99 -11.47 18.99
C TRP A 21 -3.82 -12.72 18.68
N LEU A 22 -5.14 -12.61 18.69
CA LEU A 22 -6.06 -13.71 18.37
C LEU A 22 -5.85 -14.22 16.94
N GLN A 23 -5.68 -13.31 15.97
CA GLN A 23 -5.43 -13.68 14.58
C GLN A 23 -4.10 -14.43 14.42
N PHE A 24 -3.01 -13.94 15.00
CA PHE A 24 -1.68 -14.51 14.78
C PHE A 24 -1.33 -15.70 15.70
N ASN A 25 -1.99 -15.85 16.85
CA ASN A 25 -1.68 -16.92 17.82
C ASN A 25 -2.78 -17.97 17.95
N ARG A 26 -4.01 -17.65 17.57
CA ARG A 26 -5.19 -18.53 17.75
C ARG A 26 -5.99 -18.76 16.48
N ASP A 27 -5.57 -18.19 15.34
CA ASP A 27 -6.27 -18.25 14.05
C ASP A 27 -7.71 -17.69 14.10
N VAL A 28 -8.04 -16.92 15.14
CA VAL A 28 -9.36 -16.31 15.31
C VAL A 28 -9.36 -14.94 14.66
N HIS A 29 -10.01 -14.86 13.50
CA HIS A 29 -10.08 -13.66 12.68
C HIS A 29 -11.30 -12.79 13.01
N ARG A 30 -11.18 -11.47 12.81
CA ARG A 30 -12.36 -10.59 12.77
C ARG A 30 -13.31 -11.05 11.64
N PRO A 31 -14.63 -10.90 11.80
CA PRO A 31 -15.58 -11.17 10.71
C PRO A 31 -15.16 -10.43 9.45
N LYS A 32 -15.00 -11.17 8.34
CA LYS A 32 -14.66 -10.57 7.04
C LYS A 32 -15.92 -9.96 6.44
N THR A 33 -15.85 -8.70 6.05
CA THR A 33 -16.86 -8.07 5.21
C THR A 33 -16.50 -8.28 3.75
N PHE A 34 -17.49 -8.26 2.86
CA PHE A 34 -17.24 -8.26 1.43
C PHE A 34 -16.47 -7.00 1.04
N PHE A 35 -15.38 -7.16 0.29
CA PHE A 35 -14.71 -6.02 -0.30
C PHE A 35 -15.58 -5.51 -1.48
N PRO A 36 -15.97 -4.24 -1.51
CA PRO A 36 -16.82 -3.72 -2.56
C PRO A 36 -16.10 -3.79 -3.91
N SER A 37 -16.79 -4.29 -4.94
CA SER A 37 -16.22 -4.47 -6.28
C SER A 37 -15.84 -3.15 -6.95
N LEU A 38 -16.55 -2.06 -6.64
CA LEU A 38 -16.30 -0.75 -7.25
C LEU A 38 -14.91 -0.18 -6.88
N PRO A 39 -14.52 -0.01 -5.60
CA PRO A 39 -13.15 0.38 -5.26
C PRO A 39 -12.09 -0.55 -5.83
N GLY A 40 -12.33 -1.87 -5.84
CA GLY A 40 -11.39 -2.84 -6.40
C GLY A 40 -11.19 -2.66 -7.90
N GLY A 41 -12.28 -2.51 -8.66
CA GLY A 41 -12.23 -2.24 -10.09
C GLY A 41 -11.58 -0.89 -10.43
N MET A 42 -11.87 0.15 -9.64
CA MET A 42 -11.24 1.46 -9.82
C MET A 42 -9.72 1.40 -9.63
N VAL A 43 -9.22 0.66 -8.64
CA VAL A 43 -7.77 0.50 -8.43
C VAL A 43 -7.10 -0.13 -9.66
N LEU A 44 -7.73 -1.12 -10.31
CA LEU A 44 -7.20 -1.72 -11.53
C LEU A 44 -7.14 -0.71 -12.68
N VAL A 45 -8.23 0.04 -12.90
CA VAL A 45 -8.28 1.08 -13.94
C VAL A 45 -7.22 2.17 -13.71
N ILE A 46 -7.01 2.58 -12.46
CA ILE A 46 -6.00 3.59 -12.12
C ILE A 46 -4.59 3.05 -12.37
N LYS A 47 -4.31 1.78 -12.06
CA LYS A 47 -3.01 1.15 -12.36
C LYS A 47 -2.73 1.15 -13.86
N ASP A 48 -3.68 0.69 -14.68
CA ASP A 48 -3.54 0.70 -16.14
C ASP A 48 -3.38 2.12 -16.70
N TYR A 49 -4.03 3.10 -16.06
CA TYR A 49 -3.87 4.51 -16.40
C TYR A 49 -2.45 5.00 -16.15
N PHE A 50 -1.89 4.76 -14.95
CA PHE A 50 -0.51 5.13 -14.63
C PHE A 50 0.52 4.40 -15.49
N ASP A 51 0.26 3.15 -15.87
CA ASP A 51 1.15 2.36 -16.73
C ASP A 51 1.30 2.96 -18.12
N ARG A 52 0.23 3.54 -18.67
CA ARG A 52 0.30 4.29 -19.93
C ARG A 52 1.24 5.50 -19.83
N TYR A 53 1.10 6.30 -18.77
CA TYR A 53 2.00 7.44 -18.55
C TYR A 53 3.44 7.02 -18.26
N ARG A 54 3.64 5.93 -17.51
CA ARG A 54 4.98 5.35 -17.28
C ARG A 54 5.65 4.97 -18.60
N SER A 55 4.91 4.35 -19.52
CA SER A 55 5.46 3.96 -20.83
C SER A 55 5.91 5.15 -21.68
N GLN A 56 5.34 6.34 -21.42
CA GLN A 56 5.66 7.60 -22.08
C GLN A 56 6.70 8.42 -21.29
N ASN A 57 7.12 7.94 -20.11
CA ASN A 57 7.96 8.68 -19.17
C ASN A 57 7.35 10.05 -18.79
N GLU A 58 6.02 10.08 -18.62
CA GLU A 58 5.23 11.23 -18.21
C GLU A 58 4.56 10.98 -16.86
N LEU A 59 4.07 12.04 -16.23
CA LEU A 59 3.18 11.96 -15.06
C LEU A 59 1.73 12.08 -15.50
N PRO A 60 0.79 11.38 -14.84
CA PRO A 60 -0.62 11.66 -14.99
C PRO A 60 -0.94 13.13 -14.64
N PRO A 61 -1.79 13.82 -15.43
CA PRO A 61 -2.17 15.22 -15.21
C PRO A 61 -2.67 15.55 -13.81
N GLU A 62 -3.22 14.59 -13.08
CA GLU A 62 -3.75 14.77 -11.73
C GLU A 62 -2.66 14.97 -10.68
N ILE A 63 -1.44 14.47 -10.95
CA ILE A 63 -0.28 14.58 -10.06
C ILE A 63 0.85 15.42 -10.67
N ASP A 64 0.83 15.66 -11.97
CA ASP A 64 1.81 16.51 -12.65
C ASP A 64 1.82 17.93 -12.06
N GLY A 65 3.02 18.45 -11.81
CA GLY A 65 3.26 19.72 -11.12
C GLY A 65 2.86 19.75 -9.63
N ARG A 66 2.34 18.66 -9.06
CA ARG A 66 1.93 18.57 -7.64
C ARG A 66 2.84 17.69 -6.79
N VAL A 67 3.57 16.78 -7.43
CA VAL A 67 4.53 15.88 -6.79
C VAL A 67 5.91 16.09 -7.37
N ARG A 68 6.94 15.68 -6.62
CA ARG A 68 8.32 15.61 -7.10
C ARG A 68 8.64 14.23 -7.64
N GLY A 69 9.62 14.16 -8.54
CA GLY A 69 10.06 12.91 -9.16
C GLY A 69 9.27 12.52 -10.40
N ARG A 70 9.59 11.33 -10.92
CA ARG A 70 8.94 10.70 -12.08
C ARG A 70 8.49 9.29 -11.71
N LEU A 71 7.55 8.72 -12.46
CA LEU A 71 7.21 7.29 -12.28
C LEU A 71 8.46 6.42 -12.40
N VAL A 72 8.57 5.38 -11.57
CA VAL A 72 9.61 4.35 -11.73
C VAL A 72 9.45 3.75 -13.12
N GLY A 73 10.46 3.90 -13.99
CA GLY A 73 10.35 3.54 -15.41
C GLY A 73 10.37 2.03 -15.69
N ASP A 74 10.84 1.20 -14.75
CA ASP A 74 10.86 -0.26 -14.92
C ASP A 74 9.48 -0.87 -14.61
N GLN A 75 8.69 -1.11 -15.67
CA GLN A 75 7.37 -1.74 -15.55
C GLN A 75 7.46 -3.14 -14.92
N LYS A 76 8.49 -3.95 -15.22
CA LYS A 76 8.60 -5.31 -14.66
C LYS A 76 8.88 -5.25 -13.16
N LEU A 77 9.68 -4.28 -12.73
CA LEU A 77 9.89 -4.03 -11.30
C LEU A 77 8.58 -3.61 -10.62
N MET A 78 7.82 -2.71 -11.24
CA MET A 78 6.51 -2.29 -10.73
C MET A 78 5.51 -3.45 -10.64
N ASP A 79 5.45 -4.33 -11.64
CA ASP A 79 4.58 -5.50 -11.63
C ASP A 79 4.93 -6.46 -10.48
N ARG A 80 6.24 -6.62 -10.18
CA ARG A 80 6.69 -7.39 -9.01
C ARG A 80 6.28 -6.72 -7.70
N TRP A 81 6.49 -5.42 -7.57
CA TRP A 81 6.14 -4.67 -6.35
C TRP A 81 4.63 -4.58 -6.11
N ARG A 82 3.80 -4.62 -7.16
CA ARG A 82 2.33 -4.64 -7.05
C ARG A 82 1.77 -6.01 -6.66
N ASN A 83 2.56 -7.07 -6.77
CA ASN A 83 2.12 -8.43 -6.48
C ASN A 83 2.42 -8.79 -5.02
N TRP A 84 1.39 -9.03 -4.23
CA TRP A 84 1.52 -9.40 -2.80
C TRP A 84 2.34 -10.67 -2.53
N LYS A 85 2.54 -11.55 -3.53
CA LYS A 85 3.37 -12.76 -3.40
C LYS A 85 4.86 -12.48 -3.63
N THR A 86 5.19 -11.46 -4.40
CA THR A 86 6.55 -11.10 -4.83
C THR A 86 6.89 -9.65 -4.52
N GLY A 87 6.13 -9.06 -3.61
CA GLY A 87 6.17 -7.65 -3.30
C GLY A 87 7.43 -7.29 -2.53
N LEU A 88 7.39 -6.12 -1.89
CA LEU A 88 8.47 -5.70 -1.02
C LEU A 88 8.49 -6.56 0.23
N GLU A 89 9.67 -7.03 0.62
CA GLU A 89 9.89 -7.76 1.86
C GLU A 89 11.12 -7.20 2.59
N ALA A 90 10.98 -7.02 3.90
CA ALA A 90 12.06 -6.62 4.79
C ALA A 90 12.06 -7.49 6.04
N SER A 91 13.19 -8.10 6.36
CA SER A 91 13.34 -8.90 7.58
C SER A 91 13.70 -8.01 8.76
N VAL A 92 12.96 -8.15 9.86
CA VAL A 92 13.19 -7.45 11.13
C VAL A 92 13.63 -8.48 12.14
N VAL A 93 14.95 -8.63 12.28
CA VAL A 93 15.60 -9.71 13.03
C VAL A 93 15.24 -9.65 14.51
N GLU A 94 15.14 -8.45 15.06
CA GLU A 94 14.81 -8.17 16.46
C GLU A 94 13.42 -8.70 16.85
N LEU A 95 12.51 -8.80 15.88
CA LEU A 95 11.13 -9.25 16.07
C LEU A 95 10.90 -10.69 15.55
N ASP A 96 11.91 -11.35 14.99
CA ASP A 96 11.77 -12.60 14.20
C ASP A 96 10.59 -12.53 13.20
N ALA A 97 10.45 -11.38 12.53
CA ALA A 97 9.33 -11.06 11.67
C ALA A 97 9.79 -10.60 10.27
N THR A 98 8.94 -10.80 9.29
CA THR A 98 9.11 -10.24 7.94
C THR A 98 7.99 -9.25 7.68
N LEU A 99 8.34 -8.00 7.41
CA LEU A 99 7.43 -7.01 6.87
C LEU A 99 7.27 -7.28 5.38
N PHE A 100 6.04 -7.26 4.90
CA PHE A 100 5.76 -7.42 3.47
C PHE A 100 4.65 -6.49 3.00
N GLY A 101 4.77 -6.01 1.78
CA GLY A 101 3.81 -5.08 1.20
C GLY A 101 3.74 -5.17 -0.31
N ALA A 102 2.63 -4.71 -0.86
CA ALA A 102 2.48 -4.47 -2.27
C ALA A 102 2.15 -2.99 -2.47
N LEU A 103 2.83 -2.35 -3.43
CA LEU A 103 2.58 -0.96 -3.76
C LEU A 103 1.42 -0.86 -4.76
N ASP A 104 0.78 0.31 -4.77
CA ASP A 104 -0.06 0.69 -5.90
C ASP A 104 0.79 1.30 -7.01
N ASP A 105 1.65 2.27 -6.66
CA ASP A 105 2.65 2.84 -7.57
C ASP A 105 3.86 3.42 -6.82
N CYS A 106 4.85 3.91 -7.55
CA CYS A 106 6.06 4.47 -6.99
C CYS A 106 6.69 5.52 -7.91
N LEU A 107 7.08 6.65 -7.34
CA LEU A 107 7.92 7.64 -8.00
C LEU A 107 9.38 7.44 -7.59
N VAL A 108 10.29 7.96 -8.41
CA VAL A 108 11.70 8.11 -8.10
C VAL A 108 12.11 9.58 -8.20
N ASP A 109 12.78 10.07 -7.18
CA ASP A 109 13.36 11.42 -7.16
C ASP A 109 14.71 11.40 -6.41
N ALA A 110 15.77 11.90 -7.04
CA ALA A 110 17.12 11.92 -6.47
C ALA A 110 17.62 10.57 -5.88
N GLY A 111 17.14 9.43 -6.40
CA GLY A 111 17.49 8.10 -5.91
C GLY A 111 16.60 7.58 -4.77
N GLU A 112 15.68 8.41 -4.27
CA GLU A 112 14.65 8.00 -3.31
C GLU A 112 13.43 7.43 -4.02
N HIS A 113 12.78 6.44 -3.41
CA HIS A 113 11.52 5.87 -3.86
C HIS A 113 10.38 6.49 -3.05
N LEU A 114 9.36 7.02 -3.74
CA LEU A 114 8.22 7.67 -3.13
C LEU A 114 6.96 6.84 -3.44
N PRO A 115 6.52 5.97 -2.52
CA PRO A 115 5.36 5.11 -2.75
C PRO A 115 4.08 5.94 -2.87
N LEU A 116 3.22 5.54 -3.80
CA LEU A 116 1.87 6.09 -3.98
C LEU A 116 0.85 5.01 -3.63
N ASP A 117 -0.22 5.41 -2.95
CA ASP A 117 -1.29 4.53 -2.48
C ASP A 117 -2.65 5.14 -2.87
N TYR A 118 -3.34 4.50 -3.80
CA TYR A 118 -4.58 5.04 -4.35
C TYR A 118 -5.73 4.73 -3.43
N LYS A 119 -6.49 5.76 -3.07
CA LYS A 119 -7.70 5.58 -2.27
C LYS A 119 -8.95 6.05 -3.00
N THR A 120 -9.86 5.10 -3.24
CA THR A 120 -11.18 5.37 -3.81
C THR A 120 -12.18 5.67 -2.69
N ARG A 121 -12.70 6.90 -2.65
CA ARG A 121 -13.73 7.35 -1.70
C ARG A 121 -14.59 8.45 -2.32
N GLY A 122 -15.78 8.65 -1.76
CA GLY A 122 -16.64 9.79 -2.11
C GLY A 122 -16.13 11.15 -1.60
N PHE A 123 -15.32 11.15 -0.53
CA PHE A 123 -14.82 12.37 0.10
C PHE A 123 -13.37 12.24 0.56
N ARG A 124 -12.67 13.37 0.60
CA ARG A 124 -11.33 13.47 1.18
C ARG A 124 -11.44 13.23 2.70
N PRO A 125 -10.53 12.45 3.31
CA PRO A 125 -10.51 12.25 4.74
C PRO A 125 -10.23 13.59 5.42
N GLU A 126 -10.94 13.84 6.50
CA GLU A 126 -10.70 15.01 7.33
C GLU A 126 -9.30 14.94 7.94
N ARG A 127 -8.64 16.10 8.03
CA ARG A 127 -7.30 16.20 8.60
C ARG A 127 -7.35 15.85 10.09
N GLY A 128 -6.42 15.00 10.54
CA GLY A 128 -6.36 14.47 11.90
C GLY A 128 -7.36 13.36 12.19
N SER A 129 -8.23 12.98 11.23
CA SER A 129 -9.17 11.88 11.45
C SER A 129 -8.45 10.55 11.60
N GLY A 130 -9.08 9.60 12.30
CA GLY A 130 -8.56 8.22 12.37
C GLY A 130 -8.38 7.58 11.00
N MET A 131 -9.11 8.04 9.98
CA MET A 131 -8.97 7.60 8.60
C MET A 131 -7.69 8.14 7.94
N GLU A 132 -7.36 9.43 8.13
CA GLU A 132 -6.09 9.98 7.63
C GLU A 132 -4.89 9.27 8.29
N LEU A 133 -4.95 9.05 9.60
CA LEU A 133 -3.92 8.32 10.34
C LEU A 133 -3.79 6.87 9.84
N TYR A 134 -4.91 6.19 9.57
CA TYR A 134 -4.91 4.82 9.03
C TYR A 134 -4.24 4.74 7.65
N TYR A 135 -4.40 5.75 6.79
CA TYR A 135 -3.70 5.78 5.49
C TYR A 135 -2.23 6.12 5.63
N ARG A 136 -1.90 7.06 6.52
CA ARG A 136 -0.51 7.38 6.81
C ARG A 136 0.25 6.15 7.35
N ASN A 137 -0.32 5.45 8.32
CA ASN A 137 0.28 4.24 8.86
C ASN A 137 0.50 3.14 7.82
N GLN A 138 -0.29 3.09 6.74
CA GLN A 138 -0.05 2.14 5.65
C GLN A 138 1.20 2.47 4.82
N LEU A 139 1.56 3.74 4.74
CA LEU A 139 2.73 4.22 4.01
C LEU A 139 3.98 4.29 4.90
N ASP A 140 3.81 4.51 6.20
CA ASP A 140 4.90 4.57 7.18
C ASP A 140 5.51 3.18 7.50
N CYS A 141 4.80 2.09 7.16
CA CYS A 141 5.12 0.72 7.54
C CYS A 141 5.65 -0.14 6.38
#